data_AF-A0A9E1W324-F1
#
_entry.id   AF-A0A9E1W324-F1
#
_cell.length_a   1.000
_cell.length_b   1.000
_cell.length_c   1.000
_cell.angle_alpha   90.00
_cell.angle_beta   90.00
_cell.angle_gamma   90.00
#
_symmetry.space_group_name_H-M   'P 1'
#
loop_
_entity.id
_entity.type
_entity.pdbx_description
1 polymer ?
#
loop_
_entity_poly.entity_id
_entity_poly.type
_entity_poly.pdbx_seq_one_letter_code
_entity_poly.pdbx_strand_id
1 'polypeptide(L)'
;MIAPEWTSAIGVAVALSFALGAPLNTARYAVFTRLSNHLVRLGCTPVQADDEPLEPLGAEIMVFGMGRVGVGAFDGLATCRGDRILGADRNERIVRMNAAEGRQMIRGDALDTEFWERLQLDQRIDLVVLAMDDHTANLEAVRRVKDYLPNTRIAAIASHPDDVRELEEAGVDVARNLYGEAGQGLADDACDLLYRKGLSS
;
A
#
# COMPACT_ATOMS: atom_id res chain seq x y z
N MET A 1 34.70 33.14 33.19
CA MET A 1 34.86 31.76 33.70
C MET A 1 33.56 31.41 34.42
N ILE A 2 32.73 30.56 33.82
CA ILE A 2 31.45 30.15 34.42
C ILE A 2 31.77 29.11 35.49
N ALA A 3 31.24 29.28 36.70
CA ALA A 3 31.59 28.45 37.85
C ALA A 3 31.27 26.96 37.60
N PRO A 4 32.15 26.03 38.01
CA PRO A 4 32.06 24.58 37.73
C PRO A 4 30.81 23.89 38.33
N GLU A 5 30.06 24.60 39.16
CA GLU A 5 28.78 24.14 39.73
C GLU A 5 27.63 24.12 38.70
N TRP A 6 27.66 24.99 37.68
CA TRP A 6 26.58 25.09 36.69
C TRP A 6 26.69 24.05 35.56
N THR A 7 27.91 23.61 35.23
CA THR A 7 28.14 22.61 34.18
C THR A 7 27.66 21.22 34.60
N SER A 8 27.80 20.88 35.88
CA SER A 8 27.29 19.62 36.43
C SER A 8 25.75 19.59 36.43
N ALA A 9 25.11 20.69 36.83
CA ALA A 9 23.65 20.80 36.83
C ALA A 9 23.05 20.63 35.41
N ILE A 10 23.69 21.24 34.40
CA ILE A 10 23.26 21.13 32.99
C ILE A 10 23.46 19.70 32.48
N GLY A 11 24.59 19.06 32.79
CA GLY A 11 24.86 17.67 32.37
C GLY A 11 23.85 16.67 32.92
N VAL A 12 23.46 16.81 34.19
CA VAL A 12 22.44 15.97 34.83
C VAL A 12 21.06 16.23 34.23
N ALA A 13 20.70 17.50 33.97
CA ALA A 13 19.42 17.83 33.34
C ALA A 13 19.27 17.26 31.93
N VAL A 14 20.35 17.27 31.14
CA VAL A 14 20.36 16.68 29.78
C VAL A 14 20.29 15.16 29.85
N ALA A 15 21.04 14.52 30.75
CA ALA A 15 20.98 13.07 30.96
C ALA A 15 19.58 12.62 31.44
N LEU A 16 18.94 13.37 32.33
CA LEU A 16 17.57 13.11 32.76
C LEU A 16 16.57 13.30 31.61
N SER A 17 16.79 14.29 30.73
CA SER A 17 15.93 14.51 29.55
C SER A 17 16.00 13.34 28.56
N PHE A 18 17.19 12.78 28.33
CA PHE A 18 17.35 11.56 27.53
C PHE A 18 16.78 10.31 28.21
N ALA A 19 16.96 10.18 29.53
CA ALA A 19 16.43 9.06 30.31
C ALA A 19 14.89 9.09 30.44
N LEU A 20 14.28 10.28 30.43
CA LEU A 20 12.83 10.48 30.44
C LEU A 20 12.21 10.45 29.03
N GLY A 21 12.99 10.70 27.97
CA GLY A 21 12.55 10.55 26.57
C GLY A 21 12.42 9.10 26.11
N ALA A 22 13.18 8.18 26.74
CA ALA A 22 13.21 6.76 26.37
C ALA A 22 11.89 6.00 26.66
N PRO A 23 11.15 6.20 27.76
CA PRO A 23 9.91 5.46 28.03
C PRO A 23 8.66 6.11 27.39
N LEU A 24 8.74 7.40 27.01
CA LEU A 24 7.68 8.08 26.25
C LEU A 24 7.64 7.65 24.78
N ASN A 25 8.70 7.00 24.29
CA ASN A 25 8.77 6.43 22.95
C ASN A 25 8.10 5.04 22.86
N THR A 26 8.00 4.30 23.96
CA THR A 26 7.47 2.92 23.96
C THR A 26 5.98 2.86 24.33
N ALA A 27 5.45 3.85 25.06
CA ALA A 27 4.04 3.90 25.47
C ALA A 27 3.11 4.59 24.46
N ARG A 28 3.64 5.08 23.33
CA ARG A 28 2.83 5.67 22.25
C ARG A 28 2.10 4.60 21.43
N TYR A 29 2.66 3.39 21.35
CA TYR A 29 2.15 2.27 20.55
C TYR A 29 0.82 1.66 21.06
N ALA A 30 0.56 1.67 22.37
CA ALA A 30 -0.68 1.10 22.93
C ALA A 30 -1.87 2.08 22.93
N VAL A 31 -1.58 3.39 22.94
CA VAL A 31 -2.63 4.43 22.91
C VAL A 31 -2.97 4.80 21.47
N PHE A 32 -2.00 4.79 20.55
CA PHE A 32 -2.23 5.13 19.14
C PHE A 32 -3.09 4.09 18.41
N THR A 33 -2.94 2.81 18.73
CA THR A 33 -3.77 1.72 18.15
C THR A 33 -5.24 1.76 18.57
N ARG A 34 -5.57 2.41 19.71
CA ARG A 34 -6.96 2.57 20.15
C ARG A 34 -7.59 3.87 19.64
N LEU A 35 -6.76 4.87 19.30
CA LEU A 35 -7.20 6.16 18.77
C LEU A 35 -7.18 6.22 17.23
N SER A 36 -6.38 5.38 16.56
CA SER A 36 -6.33 5.27 15.09
C SER A 36 -7.68 4.86 14.50
N ASN A 37 -8.43 3.97 15.16
CA ASN A 37 -9.79 3.60 14.74
C ASN A 37 -10.80 4.77 14.79
N HIS A 38 -10.50 5.83 15.55
CA HIS A 38 -11.31 7.06 15.57
C HIS A 38 -10.70 8.20 14.73
N LEU A 39 -9.39 8.20 14.49
CA LEU A 39 -8.69 9.24 13.72
C LEU A 39 -8.68 8.98 12.21
N VAL A 40 -8.86 7.74 11.74
CA VAL A 40 -9.18 7.43 10.32
C VAL A 40 -10.47 8.15 9.89
N ARG A 41 -11.35 8.48 10.85
CA ARG A 41 -12.62 9.19 10.60
C ARG A 41 -12.48 10.72 10.49
N LEU A 42 -11.30 11.28 10.76
CA LEU A 42 -11.09 12.74 10.85
C LEU A 42 -10.06 13.31 9.86
N GLY A 43 -9.59 12.52 8.89
CA GLY A 43 -8.95 13.08 7.69
C GLY A 43 -7.72 13.95 7.92
N CYS A 44 -6.82 13.56 8.83
CA CYS A 44 -5.53 14.22 8.99
C CYS A 44 -4.42 13.40 8.34
N THR A 45 -3.91 13.93 7.23
CA THR A 45 -2.66 13.53 6.59
C THR A 45 -1.51 13.74 7.59
N PRO A 46 -0.64 12.74 7.85
CA PRO A 46 0.73 13.07 8.17
C PRO A 46 1.41 13.43 6.84
N VAL A 47 1.86 14.67 6.73
CA VAL A 47 2.98 15.00 5.85
C VAL A 47 4.12 14.11 6.33
N GLN A 48 4.44 13.08 5.56
CA GLN A 48 5.48 12.13 5.89
C GLN A 48 6.80 12.90 5.96
N ALA A 49 7.44 12.90 7.13
CA ALA A 49 8.86 13.20 7.20
C ALA A 49 9.59 12.09 6.43
N ASP A 50 10.51 12.46 5.54
CA ASP A 50 11.15 11.54 4.59
C ASP A 50 11.92 10.37 5.26
N ASP A 51 12.15 10.42 6.58
CA ASP A 51 12.88 9.40 7.34
C ASP A 51 12.01 8.46 8.21
N GLU A 52 10.68 8.60 8.21
CA GLU A 52 9.81 7.74 9.05
C GLU A 52 9.49 6.39 8.37
N PRO A 53 9.51 5.26 9.13
CA PRO A 53 9.08 3.96 8.64
C PRO A 53 7.64 3.97 8.13
N LEU A 54 7.40 3.28 7.03
CA LEU A 54 6.07 3.11 6.45
C LEU A 54 5.45 1.86 7.08
N GLU A 55 4.60 2.03 8.10
CA GLU A 55 3.84 0.92 8.67
C GLU A 55 2.70 0.52 7.72
N PRO A 56 2.60 -0.76 7.28
CA PRO A 56 1.56 -1.21 6.33
C PRO A 56 0.11 -1.12 6.83
N LEU A 57 -0.20 -0.42 7.94
CA LEU A 57 -1.54 -0.29 8.53
C LEU A 57 -2.29 -1.63 8.78
N GLY A 58 -1.55 -2.74 8.90
CA GLY A 58 -2.14 -4.09 9.02
C GLY A 58 -2.66 -4.67 7.71
N ALA A 59 -2.25 -4.12 6.57
CA ALA A 59 -2.56 -4.66 5.26
C ALA A 59 -1.97 -6.06 5.06
N GLU A 60 -2.72 -6.89 4.34
CA GLU A 60 -2.31 -8.21 3.85
C GLU A 60 -2.15 -8.18 2.32
N ILE A 61 -2.62 -7.10 1.67
CA ILE A 61 -2.61 -6.93 0.23
C ILE A 61 -2.08 -5.55 -0.10
N MET A 62 -1.18 -5.46 -1.09
CA MET A 62 -0.74 -4.20 -1.66
C MET A 62 -1.15 -4.06 -3.12
N VAL A 63 -1.57 -2.88 -3.54
CA VAL A 63 -1.91 -2.57 -4.93
C VAL A 63 -1.05 -1.41 -5.42
N PHE A 64 -0.17 -1.66 -6.38
CA PHE A 64 0.68 -0.64 -7.01
C PHE A 64 0.05 -0.14 -8.30
N GLY A 65 -0.02 1.19 -8.44
CA GLY A 65 -0.63 1.86 -9.59
C GLY A 65 -2.13 2.06 -9.37
N MET A 66 -2.49 3.05 -8.57
CA MET A 66 -3.88 3.33 -8.15
C MET A 66 -4.61 4.27 -9.13
N GLY A 67 -4.37 4.04 -10.42
CA GLY A 67 -5.14 4.61 -11.52
C GLY A 67 -6.48 3.87 -11.69
N ARG A 68 -7.10 4.00 -12.88
CA ARG A 68 -8.43 3.40 -13.16
C ARG A 68 -8.46 1.89 -12.90
N VAL A 69 -7.43 1.18 -13.34
CA VAL A 69 -7.33 -0.28 -13.22
C VAL A 69 -7.04 -0.69 -11.77
N GLY A 70 -6.05 -0.08 -11.13
CA GLY A 70 -5.71 -0.39 -9.74
C GLY A 70 -6.85 -0.07 -8.77
N VAL A 71 -7.63 0.99 -9.01
CA VAL A 71 -8.84 1.29 -8.22
C VAL A 71 -9.87 0.17 -8.35
N GLY A 72 -10.15 -0.31 -9.58
CA GLY A 72 -11.06 -1.44 -9.77
C GLY A 72 -10.57 -2.72 -9.08
N ALA A 73 -9.27 -2.99 -9.15
CA ALA A 73 -8.67 -4.13 -8.44
C ALA A 73 -8.77 -3.97 -6.90
N PHE A 74 -8.47 -2.79 -6.38
CA PHE A 74 -8.58 -2.47 -4.95
C PHE A 74 -10.01 -2.68 -4.45
N ASP A 75 -11.00 -2.08 -5.12
CA ASP A 75 -12.40 -2.12 -4.70
C ASP A 75 -12.97 -3.55 -4.83
N GLY A 76 -12.58 -4.28 -5.87
CA GLY A 76 -12.93 -5.70 -6.03
C GLY A 76 -12.36 -6.57 -4.92
N LEU A 77 -11.09 -6.37 -4.55
CA LEU A 77 -10.46 -7.09 -3.45
C LEU A 77 -11.03 -6.70 -2.08
N ALA A 78 -11.42 -5.43 -1.90
CA ALA A 78 -12.02 -4.93 -0.67
C ALA A 78 -13.34 -5.63 -0.36
N THR A 79 -14.10 -6.04 -1.39
CA THR A 79 -15.34 -6.81 -1.23
C THR A 79 -15.10 -8.15 -0.52
N CYS A 80 -13.94 -8.78 -0.73
CA CYS A 80 -13.59 -10.08 -0.17
C CYS A 80 -12.71 -10.00 1.09
N ARG A 81 -11.91 -8.94 1.23
CA ARG A 81 -10.84 -8.83 2.24
C ARG A 81 -10.97 -7.61 3.17
N GLY A 82 -11.97 -6.76 2.96
CA GLY A 82 -12.22 -5.56 3.76
C GLY A 82 -11.07 -4.57 3.69
N ASP A 83 -10.76 -3.96 4.84
CA ASP A 83 -9.82 -2.84 4.94
C ASP A 83 -8.33 -3.26 5.03
N ARG A 84 -7.99 -4.51 4.68
CA ARG A 84 -6.63 -5.05 4.77
C ARG A 84 -5.82 -4.83 3.49
N ILE A 85 -6.10 -3.74 2.78
CA ILE A 85 -5.56 -3.45 1.47
C ILE A 85 -4.93 -2.07 1.49
N LEU A 86 -3.68 -1.98 1.06
CA LEU A 86 -2.93 -0.73 0.94
C LEU A 86 -2.68 -0.39 -0.52
N GLY A 87 -3.18 0.75 -0.98
CA GLY A 87 -2.88 1.28 -2.32
C GLY A 87 -1.60 2.11 -2.31
N ALA A 88 -0.75 1.94 -3.32
CA ALA A 88 0.49 2.70 -3.50
C ALA A 88 0.53 3.36 -4.88
N ASP A 89 0.84 4.66 -4.91
CA ASP A 89 1.06 5.39 -6.15
C ASP A 89 2.12 6.50 -5.96
N ARG A 90 2.94 6.71 -6.99
CA ARG A 90 3.96 7.78 -7.00
C ARG A 90 3.34 9.16 -7.13
N ASN A 91 2.16 9.26 -7.75
CA ASN A 91 1.48 10.51 -8.01
C ASN A 91 0.68 10.94 -6.78
N GLU A 92 1.17 11.96 -6.07
CA GLU A 92 0.53 12.49 -4.87
C GLU A 92 -0.93 12.90 -5.09
N ARG A 93 -1.31 13.37 -6.27
CA ARG A 93 -2.70 13.72 -6.58
C ARG A 93 -3.60 12.49 -6.57
N ILE A 94 -3.13 11.38 -7.12
CA ILE A 94 -3.86 10.10 -7.16
C ILE A 94 -3.99 9.55 -5.74
N VAL A 95 -2.92 9.63 -4.94
CA VAL A 95 -2.91 9.26 -3.52
C VAL A 95 -3.98 10.06 -2.75
N ARG A 96 -3.96 11.39 -2.86
CA ARG A 96 -4.92 12.26 -2.16
C ARG A 96 -6.36 12.03 -2.59
N MET A 97 -6.60 11.86 -3.89
CA MET A 97 -7.94 11.60 -4.43
C MET A 97 -8.50 10.28 -3.91
N ASN A 98 -7.74 9.20 -3.97
CA ASN A 98 -8.16 7.88 -3.47
C ASN A 98 -8.32 7.86 -1.95
N ALA A 99 -7.44 8.55 -1.21
CA ALA A 99 -7.55 8.68 0.23
C ALA A 99 -8.84 9.43 0.63
N ALA A 100 -9.22 10.46 -0.13
CA ALA A 100 -10.48 11.20 0.09
C ALA A 100 -11.73 10.33 -0.18
N GLU A 101 -11.60 9.31 -1.02
CA GLU A 101 -12.64 8.30 -1.27
C GLU A 101 -12.65 7.17 -0.22
N GLY A 102 -11.80 7.26 0.82
CA GLY A 102 -11.76 6.32 1.93
C GLY A 102 -10.84 5.12 1.74
N ARG A 103 -10.04 5.08 0.67
CA ARG A 103 -9.05 4.02 0.45
C ARG A 103 -7.82 4.26 1.31
N GLN A 104 -7.25 3.19 1.88
CA GLN A 104 -5.95 3.27 2.55
C GLN A 104 -4.86 3.44 1.49
N MET A 105 -4.11 4.52 1.61
CA MET A 105 -3.17 4.94 0.57
C MET A 105 -1.82 5.32 1.18
N ILE A 106 -0.76 4.97 0.45
CA ILE A 106 0.61 5.40 0.71
C ILE A 106 1.20 5.99 -0.56
N ARG A 107 2.01 7.04 -0.40
CA ARG A 107 2.81 7.55 -1.51
C ARG A 107 4.06 6.69 -1.62
N GLY A 108 4.27 6.09 -2.78
CA GLY A 108 5.38 5.18 -2.99
C GLY A 108 5.55 4.81 -4.45
N ASP A 109 6.79 4.60 -4.87
CA ASP A 109 7.12 4.08 -6.19
C ASP A 109 7.58 2.62 -6.04
N ALA A 110 6.97 1.73 -6.81
CA ALA A 110 7.32 0.31 -6.82
C ALA A 110 8.76 0.06 -7.33
N LEU A 111 9.39 1.07 -7.94
CA LEU A 111 10.76 1.02 -8.44
C LEU A 111 11.77 1.56 -7.43
N ASP A 112 11.31 2.26 -6.39
CA ASP A 112 12.18 2.91 -5.42
C ASP A 112 12.61 1.93 -4.33
N THR A 113 13.92 1.67 -4.26
CA THR A 113 14.51 0.79 -3.25
C THR A 113 14.31 1.35 -1.85
N GLU A 114 14.39 2.67 -1.67
CA GLU A 114 14.21 3.31 -0.38
C GLU A 114 12.77 3.10 0.12
N PHE A 115 11.78 3.18 -0.77
CA PHE A 115 10.40 2.84 -0.46
C PHE A 115 10.27 1.40 0.08
N TRP A 116 10.87 0.41 -0.58
CA TRP A 116 10.83 -0.98 -0.14
C TRP A 116 11.57 -1.23 1.18
N GLU A 117 12.68 -0.54 1.41
CA GLU A 117 13.44 -0.63 2.66
C GLU A 117 12.71 0.02 3.85
N ARG A 118 12.01 1.13 3.59
CA ARG A 118 11.21 1.85 4.59
C ARG A 118 9.90 1.17 4.90
N LEU A 119 9.36 0.41 3.95
CA LEU A 119 8.20 -0.40 4.16
C LEU A 119 8.56 -1.48 5.17
N GLN A 120 8.08 -1.32 6.40
CA GLN A 120 8.22 -2.34 7.44
C GLN A 120 7.24 -3.46 7.12
N LEU A 121 7.54 -4.16 6.03
CA LEU A 121 6.91 -5.38 5.62
C LEU A 121 7.25 -6.44 6.65
N ASP A 122 6.47 -6.46 7.73
CA ASP A 122 6.23 -7.74 8.37
C ASP A 122 5.77 -8.71 7.28
N GLN A 123 6.14 -9.99 7.41
CA GLN A 123 5.85 -11.07 6.45
C GLN A 123 4.33 -11.40 6.32
N ARG A 124 3.47 -10.39 6.46
CA ARG A 124 2.02 -10.40 6.46
C ARG A 124 1.41 -10.04 5.09
N ILE A 125 2.19 -9.53 4.15
CA ILE A 125 1.69 -9.29 2.78
C ILE A 125 1.58 -10.63 2.06
N ASP A 126 0.35 -11.08 1.85
CA ASP A 126 0.02 -12.34 1.19
C ASP A 126 -0.12 -12.19 -0.34
N LEU A 127 -0.39 -10.97 -0.80
CA LEU A 127 -0.61 -10.64 -2.21
C LEU A 127 -0.12 -9.23 -2.55
N VAL A 128 0.60 -9.11 -3.66
CA VAL A 128 0.89 -7.84 -4.32
C VAL A 128 0.21 -7.81 -5.69
N VAL A 129 -0.49 -6.73 -5.98
CA VAL A 129 -1.14 -6.46 -7.27
C VAL A 129 -0.38 -5.36 -7.99
N LEU A 130 0.04 -5.63 -9.22
CA LEU A 130 0.76 -4.71 -10.08
C LEU A 130 -0.16 -4.25 -11.21
N ALA A 131 -0.65 -3.00 -11.11
CA ALA A 131 -1.60 -2.41 -12.02
C ALA A 131 -1.11 -1.05 -12.56
N MET A 132 0.21 -0.88 -12.67
CA MET A 132 0.81 0.32 -13.25
C MET A 132 0.63 0.33 -14.77
N ASP A 133 0.44 1.52 -15.35
CA ASP A 133 0.30 1.69 -16.81
C ASP A 133 1.59 1.33 -17.57
N ASP A 134 2.74 1.37 -16.90
CA ASP A 134 4.06 1.07 -17.48
C ASP A 134 4.42 -0.41 -17.23
N HIS A 135 4.48 -1.18 -18.33
CA HIS A 135 4.84 -2.60 -18.30
C HIS A 135 6.26 -2.85 -17.77
N THR A 136 7.23 -1.99 -18.13
CA THR A 136 8.60 -2.11 -17.62
C THR A 136 8.62 -1.89 -16.11
N ALA A 137 7.79 -0.96 -15.62
CA ALA A 137 7.65 -0.73 -14.19
C ALA A 137 7.04 -1.96 -13.47
N ASN A 138 6.03 -2.61 -14.07
CA ASN A 138 5.47 -3.84 -13.50
C ASN A 138 6.53 -4.95 -13.44
N LEU A 139 7.31 -5.18 -14.49
CA LEU A 139 8.37 -6.20 -14.49
C LEU A 139 9.46 -5.96 -13.43
N GLU A 140 9.91 -4.71 -13.28
CA GLU A 140 10.89 -4.38 -12.25
C GLU A 140 10.28 -4.51 -10.85
N ALA A 141 9.01 -4.13 -10.67
CA ALA A 141 8.31 -4.34 -9.40
C ALA A 141 8.19 -5.85 -9.05
N VAL A 142 7.97 -6.74 -10.03
CA VAL A 142 8.00 -8.20 -9.78
C VAL A 142 9.33 -8.62 -9.17
N ARG A 143 10.46 -8.12 -9.69
CA ARG A 143 11.78 -8.38 -9.12
C ARG A 143 11.87 -7.91 -7.66
N ARG A 144 11.45 -6.67 -7.40
CA ARG A 144 11.49 -6.10 -6.04
C ARG A 144 10.63 -6.90 -5.08
N VAL A 145 9.41 -7.27 -5.48
CA VAL A 145 8.54 -8.11 -4.65
C VAL A 145 9.23 -9.44 -4.33
N LYS A 146 9.90 -10.08 -5.30
CA LYS A 146 10.62 -11.33 -5.03
C LYS A 146 11.80 -11.17 -4.08
N ASP A 147 12.49 -10.03 -4.14
CA ASP A 147 13.65 -9.75 -3.30
C ASP A 147 13.25 -9.42 -1.85
N TYR A 148 12.22 -8.59 -1.66
CA TYR A 148 11.79 -8.12 -0.33
C TYR A 148 10.67 -8.97 0.30
N LEU A 149 9.88 -9.67 -0.52
CA LEU A 149 8.67 -10.41 -0.15
C LEU A 149 8.62 -11.81 -0.83
N PRO A 150 9.59 -12.70 -0.57
CA PRO A 150 9.78 -13.93 -1.35
C PRO A 150 8.62 -14.94 -1.26
N ASN A 151 7.76 -14.86 -0.24
CA ASN A 151 6.63 -15.77 -0.04
C ASN A 151 5.29 -15.18 -0.51
N THR A 152 5.31 -13.96 -1.03
CA THR A 152 4.10 -13.21 -1.41
C THR A 152 3.67 -13.57 -2.82
N ARG A 153 2.37 -13.75 -3.03
CA ARG A 153 1.82 -13.97 -4.36
C ARG A 153 1.78 -12.67 -5.13
N ILE A 154 1.92 -12.75 -6.45
CA ILE A 154 1.91 -11.59 -7.34
C ILE A 154 0.79 -11.77 -8.37
N ALA A 155 -0.06 -10.76 -8.48
CA ALA A 155 -0.99 -10.62 -9.59
C ALA A 155 -0.64 -9.36 -10.39
N ALA A 156 -0.75 -9.42 -11.72
CA ALA A 156 -0.44 -8.29 -12.58
C ALA A 156 -1.44 -8.14 -13.72
N ILE A 157 -1.65 -6.90 -14.15
CA ILE A 157 -2.49 -6.57 -15.31
C ILE A 157 -1.62 -5.89 -16.37
N ALA A 158 -1.79 -6.29 -17.63
CA ALA A 158 -1.13 -5.68 -18.76
C ALA A 158 -2.10 -5.41 -19.91
N SER A 159 -1.72 -4.47 -20.79
CA SER A 159 -2.57 -4.06 -21.91
C SER A 159 -2.37 -4.93 -23.16
N HIS A 160 -1.15 -5.42 -23.40
CA HIS A 160 -0.84 -6.24 -24.57
C HIS A 160 -0.72 -7.73 -24.19
N PRO A 161 -1.09 -8.66 -25.08
CA PRO A 161 -0.91 -10.09 -24.85
C PRO A 161 0.55 -10.51 -24.63
N ASP A 162 1.49 -9.86 -25.30
CA ASP A 162 2.92 -10.16 -25.15
C ASP A 162 3.43 -9.73 -23.75
N ASP A 163 2.99 -8.57 -23.27
CA ASP A 163 3.28 -8.10 -21.90
C ASP A 163 2.78 -9.09 -20.82
N VAL A 164 1.60 -9.70 -21.03
CA VAL A 164 1.07 -10.74 -20.13
C VAL A 164 2.02 -11.93 -20.07
N ARG A 165 2.50 -12.40 -21.22
CA ARG A 165 3.44 -13.52 -21.28
C ARG A 165 4.76 -13.20 -20.59
N GLU A 166 5.27 -11.99 -20.78
CA GLU A 166 6.50 -11.56 -20.10
C GLU A 166 6.33 -11.52 -18.58
N LEU A 167 5.16 -11.12 -18.06
CA LEU A 167 4.86 -11.17 -16.62
C LEU A 167 4.77 -12.61 -16.09
N GLU A 168 4.16 -13.52 -16.84
CA GLU A 168 4.12 -14.95 -16.50
C GLU A 168 5.55 -15.56 -16.47
N GLU A 169 6.38 -15.24 -17.46
CA GLU A 169 7.78 -15.66 -17.52
C GLU A 169 8.62 -15.05 -16.40
N ALA A 170 8.32 -13.81 -15.99
CA ALA A 170 8.91 -13.17 -14.81
C ALA A 170 8.44 -13.84 -13.50
N GLY A 171 7.47 -14.74 -13.56
CA GLY A 171 6.97 -15.58 -12.47
C GLY A 171 5.95 -14.89 -11.58
N VAL A 172 5.03 -14.13 -12.18
CA VAL A 172 3.78 -13.67 -11.57
C VAL A 172 2.80 -14.85 -11.48
N ASP A 173 2.07 -15.00 -10.36
CA ASP A 173 1.13 -16.10 -10.16
C ASP A 173 -0.14 -15.96 -11.02
N VAL A 174 -0.59 -14.72 -11.25
CA VAL A 174 -1.75 -14.41 -12.10
C VAL A 174 -1.46 -13.19 -12.97
N ALA A 175 -1.36 -13.36 -14.28
CA ALA A 175 -1.28 -12.25 -15.23
C ALA A 175 -2.56 -12.18 -16.08
N ARG A 176 -3.13 -10.98 -16.25
CA ARG A 176 -4.36 -10.77 -17.04
C ARG A 176 -4.21 -9.66 -18.05
N ASN A 177 -4.87 -9.83 -19.21
CA ASN A 177 -4.99 -8.76 -20.19
C ASN A 177 -6.16 -7.84 -19.84
N LEU A 178 -5.89 -6.55 -19.66
CA LEU A 178 -6.87 -5.53 -19.27
C LEU A 178 -8.11 -5.52 -20.18
N TYR A 179 -7.90 -5.54 -21.50
CA TYR A 179 -9.01 -5.46 -22.45
C TYR A 179 -9.79 -6.76 -22.55
N GLY A 180 -9.09 -7.89 -22.41
CA GLY A 180 -9.71 -9.21 -22.29
C GLY A 180 -10.66 -9.28 -21.09
N GLU A 181 -10.19 -8.86 -19.91
CA GLU A 181 -11.01 -8.84 -18.68
C GLU A 181 -12.16 -7.85 -18.78
N ALA A 182 -11.93 -6.65 -19.33
CA ALA A 182 -13.01 -5.68 -19.55
C ALA A 182 -14.07 -6.21 -20.52
N GLY A 183 -13.67 -6.91 -21.58
CA GLY A 183 -14.57 -7.55 -22.53
C GLY A 183 -15.37 -8.68 -21.89
N GLN A 184 -14.72 -9.50 -21.06
CA GLN A 184 -15.38 -10.58 -20.32
C GLN A 184 -16.40 -10.02 -19.33
N GLY A 185 -16.03 -9.01 -18.53
CA GLY A 185 -16.94 -8.37 -17.59
C GLY A 185 -18.18 -7.77 -18.27
N LEU A 186 -18.01 -7.13 -19.43
CA LEU A 186 -19.13 -6.64 -20.24
C LEU A 186 -20.05 -7.78 -20.73
N ALA A 187 -19.48 -8.90 -21.14
CA ALA A 187 -20.25 -10.06 -21.60
C ALA A 187 -21.05 -10.71 -20.45
N ASP A 188 -20.45 -10.81 -19.27
CA ASP A 188 -21.10 -11.34 -18.07
C ASP A 188 -22.26 -10.44 -17.64
N ASP A 189 -22.06 -9.11 -17.58
CA ASP A 189 -23.12 -8.13 -17.30
C ASP A 189 -24.27 -8.22 -18.32
N ALA A 190 -23.94 -8.37 -19.61
CA ALA A 190 -24.94 -8.52 -20.67
C ALA A 190 -25.75 -9.81 -20.54
N CYS A 191 -25.11 -10.93 -20.17
CA CYS A 191 -25.79 -12.18 -19.89
C CYS A 191 -26.74 -12.05 -18.69
N ASP A 192 -26.29 -11.43 -17.61
CA ASP A 192 -27.08 -11.21 -16.40
C ASP A 192 -28.34 -10.37 -16.66
N LEU A 193 -28.24 -9.38 -17.55
CA LEU A 193 -29.39 -8.60 -18.00
C LEU A 193 -30.43 -9.45 -18.75
N LEU A 194 -29.98 -10.41 -19.57
CA LEU A 194 -30.86 -11.32 -20.29
C LEU A 194 -31.53 -12.32 -19.34
N TYR A 195 -30.78 -12.90 -18.40
CA TYR A 195 -31.33 -13.85 -17.42
C TYR A 195 -32.32 -13.20 -16.45
N ARG A 196 -32.08 -11.96 -16.01
CA ARG A 196 -33.05 -11.20 -15.18
C ARG A 196 -34.36 -10.90 -15.90
N LYS A 197 -34.35 -10.70 -17.22
CA LYS A 197 -35.59 -10.55 -18.01
C LYS A 197 -36.37 -11.85 -18.18
N GLY A 198 -35.68 -12.99 -18.22
CA GLY A 198 -36.31 -14.32 -18.34
C GLY A 198 -37.07 -14.80 -17.11
N LEU A 199 -36.77 -14.27 -15.92
CA LEU A 199 -37.44 -14.61 -14.65
C LEU A 199 -38.63 -13.71 -14.29
N SER A 200 -38.88 -12.66 -15.08
CA SER A 200 -40.00 -11.73 -14.90
C SER A 200 -41.08 -11.88 -15.99
N SER A 201 -41.05 -12.97 -16.75
CA SER A 201 -42.04 -13.35 -17.77
C SER A 201 -42.73 -14.64 -17.38
#